data_AF-A0A3D3TTL8-F1
#
_entry.id   AF-A0A3D3TTL8-F1
#
_cell.length_a   1.000
_cell.length_b   1.000
_cell.length_c   1.000
_cell.angle_alpha   90.00
_cell.angle_beta   90.00
_cell.angle_gamma   90.00
#
_symmetry.space_group_name_H-M   'P 1'
#
loop_
_entity.id
_entity.type
_entity.pdbx_description
1 polymer ?
#
loop_
_entity_poly.entity_id
_entity_poly.type
_entity_poly.pdbx_seq_one_letter_code
_entity_poly.pdbx_strand_id
1 'polypeptide(L)'
;MYLEMRDKVNLYVKQSGQGIPCIFVHGGPGEGSLDFEVLGGNELEGFMNMIYFDQRGSARSEGDEETDYSIDRLVEDMEEIRKKLGISKWIVMAHSFGGIIATNYANKYGEAIDKLILLNVTLSMEDSFKSQIYHGSKLLSENELKSIEVKSYMEKWQQIVTRLIEKDIFYKLQYKEYDNFLKLREVSNTVDSFNASMANQGLSNKEYLKNYFDITKKINIPVLVIAGNEDYAVGPDHHENFIFPNMKIKIISGKHMLYMENKEEVKSVIEAFIRS
;
A
#
# COMPACT_ATOMS: atom_id res chain seq x y z
N MET A 1 16.50 -1.33 12.78
CA MET A 1 16.52 -2.18 13.99
C MET A 1 15.49 -3.29 13.83
N TYR A 2 15.55 -4.33 14.65
CA TYR A 2 14.52 -5.37 14.70
C TYR A 2 13.75 -5.27 16.00
N LEU A 3 12.42 -5.36 15.91
CA LEU A 3 11.53 -5.44 17.06
C LEU A 3 10.91 -6.83 17.10
N GLU A 4 11.17 -7.59 18.17
CA GLU A 4 10.53 -8.88 18.41
C GLU A 4 9.06 -8.66 18.83
N MET A 5 8.12 -9.21 18.08
CA MET A 5 6.68 -9.20 18.40
C MET A 5 6.34 -10.24 19.48
N ARG A 6 5.12 -10.19 20.03
CA ARG A 6 4.68 -11.12 21.09
C ARG A 6 4.75 -12.60 20.69
N ASP A 7 4.61 -12.88 19.40
CA ASP A 7 4.66 -14.21 18.79
C ASP A 7 6.07 -14.57 18.26
N LYS A 8 7.09 -13.81 18.67
CA LYS A 8 8.52 -14.05 18.37
C LYS A 8 8.97 -13.78 16.94
N VAL A 9 8.09 -13.24 16.10
CA VAL A 9 8.49 -12.74 14.77
C VAL A 9 9.26 -11.42 14.93
N ASN A 10 10.45 -11.31 14.34
CA ASN A 10 11.20 -10.06 14.31
C ASN A 10 10.83 -9.19 13.10
N LEU A 11 10.37 -7.97 13.36
CA LEU A 11 10.05 -7.01 12.32
C LEU A 11 11.17 -5.98 12.15
N TYR A 12 11.58 -5.77 10.89
CA TYR A 12 12.46 -4.67 10.54
C TYR A 12 11.72 -3.33 10.71
N VAL A 13 12.33 -2.43 11.47
CA VAL A 13 11.83 -1.07 11.69
C VAL A 13 12.99 -0.07 11.58
N LYS A 14 12.80 1.03 10.86
CA LYS A 14 13.73 2.15 10.75
C LYS A 14 12.99 3.45 11.09
N GLN A 15 13.61 4.28 11.92
CA GLN A 15 13.16 5.65 12.18
C GLN A 15 14.09 6.62 11.47
N SER A 16 13.53 7.65 10.83
CA SER A 16 14.31 8.71 10.19
C SER A 16 13.60 10.06 10.29
N GLY A 17 14.37 11.14 10.42
CA GLY A 17 13.85 12.48 10.64
C GLY A 17 13.55 12.82 12.10
N GLN A 18 13.16 14.07 12.33
CA GLN A 18 12.83 14.62 13.65
C GLN A 18 11.54 15.42 13.51
N GLY A 19 10.42 14.90 14.01
CA GLY A 19 9.11 15.50 13.82
C GLY A 19 7.98 14.63 14.36
N ILE A 20 6.76 14.87 13.87
CA ILE A 20 5.58 14.09 14.24
C ILE A 20 5.81 12.63 13.81
N PRO A 21 5.66 11.63 14.70
CA PRO A 21 5.83 10.23 14.34
C PRO A 21 4.80 9.82 13.30
N CYS A 22 5.27 9.21 12.21
CA CYS A 22 4.43 8.72 11.13
C CYS A 22 4.87 7.33 10.69
N ILE A 23 4.03 6.32 10.92
CA ILE A 23 4.30 4.97 10.42
C ILE A 23 3.86 4.84 8.96
N PHE A 24 4.72 4.27 8.12
CA PHE A 24 4.39 3.97 6.73
C PHE A 24 4.06 2.48 6.56
N VAL A 25 2.85 2.18 6.07
CA VAL A 25 2.34 0.83 5.80
C VAL A 25 2.40 0.59 4.29
N HIS A 26 3.37 -0.22 3.87
CA HIS A 26 3.63 -0.46 2.45
C HIS A 26 2.55 -1.32 1.76
N GLY A 27 2.63 -1.32 0.43
CA GLY A 27 1.75 -2.06 -0.46
C GLY A 27 2.07 -3.55 -0.59
N GLY A 28 1.60 -4.11 -1.70
CA GLY A 28 1.65 -5.53 -2.01
C GLY A 28 0.24 -6.16 -2.05
N PRO A 29 0.01 -7.32 -1.42
CA PRO A 29 0.64 -7.75 -0.17
C PRO A 29 2.09 -8.23 -0.31
N GLY A 30 2.90 -7.97 0.71
CA GLY A 30 4.26 -8.52 0.84
C GLY A 30 5.38 -7.78 0.09
N GLU A 31 5.20 -6.48 -0.22
CA GLU A 31 6.30 -5.64 -0.72
C GLU A 31 7.27 -5.25 0.43
N GLY A 32 7.98 -4.12 0.32
CA GLY A 32 8.80 -3.59 1.41
C GLY A 32 8.65 -2.07 1.53
N SER A 33 9.11 -1.54 2.65
CA SER A 33 9.10 -0.09 2.90
C SER A 33 10.26 0.67 2.24
N LEU A 34 11.31 -0.02 1.79
CA LEU A 34 12.53 0.60 1.26
C LEU A 34 12.28 1.44 0.00
N ASP A 35 11.42 0.96 -0.90
CA ASP A 35 11.13 1.67 -2.16
C ASP A 35 10.49 3.02 -1.88
N PHE A 36 9.51 3.05 -0.97
CA PHE A 36 8.92 4.30 -0.52
C PHE A 36 9.94 5.17 0.21
N GLU A 37 10.71 4.60 1.15
CA GLU A 37 11.76 5.32 1.88
C GLU A 37 12.69 6.09 0.94
N VAL A 38 13.27 5.42 -0.05
CA VAL A 38 14.28 6.00 -0.95
C VAL A 38 13.67 6.92 -2.00
N LEU A 39 12.51 6.56 -2.55
CA LEU A 39 11.94 7.24 -3.73
C LEU A 39 10.94 8.34 -3.39
N GLY A 40 10.51 8.47 -2.13
CA GLY A 40 9.47 9.42 -1.72
C GLY A 40 9.55 9.86 -0.26
N GLY A 41 9.54 8.89 0.66
CA GLY A 41 9.46 9.10 2.11
C GLY A 41 10.58 9.96 2.67
N ASN A 42 11.79 9.86 2.13
CA ASN A 42 12.94 10.66 2.54
C ASN A 42 12.69 12.18 2.50
N GLU A 43 11.78 12.66 1.64
CA GLU A 43 11.40 14.08 1.59
C GLU A 43 10.58 14.56 2.78
N LEU A 44 9.91 13.63 3.46
CA LEU A 44 9.04 13.91 4.60
C LEU A 44 9.83 13.97 5.91
N GLU A 45 11.04 13.41 5.93
CA GLU A 45 11.91 13.31 7.12
C GLU A 45 12.36 14.68 7.67
N GLY A 46 12.26 15.73 6.86
CA GLY A 46 12.53 17.11 7.30
C GLY A 46 11.49 17.68 8.26
N PHE A 47 10.29 17.10 8.32
CA PHE A 47 9.20 17.56 9.19
C PHE A 47 8.41 16.43 9.89
N MET A 48 8.70 15.18 9.57
CA MET A 48 8.14 13.99 10.21
C MET A 48 9.26 13.10 10.76
N ASN A 49 8.98 12.37 11.84
CA ASN A 49 9.75 11.21 12.23
C ASN A 49 9.12 10.00 11.53
N MET A 50 9.65 9.62 10.37
CA MET A 50 9.14 8.51 9.57
C MET A 50 9.56 7.18 10.19
N ILE A 51 8.57 6.32 10.45
CA ILE A 51 8.75 4.93 10.89
C ILE A 51 8.47 4.03 9.69
N TYR A 52 9.53 3.62 9.01
CA TYR A 52 9.48 2.62 7.95
C TYR A 52 9.55 1.23 8.58
N PHE A 53 8.61 0.36 8.28
CA PHE A 53 8.67 -1.02 8.71
C PHE A 53 8.29 -1.94 7.57
N ASP A 54 8.86 -3.13 7.57
CA ASP A 54 8.41 -4.18 6.67
C ASP A 54 7.44 -5.07 7.43
N GLN A 55 6.29 -5.36 6.83
CA GLN A 55 5.29 -6.26 7.40
C GLN A 55 5.91 -7.65 7.58
N ARG A 56 5.41 -8.44 8.55
CA ARG A 56 5.81 -9.85 8.71
C ARG A 56 5.79 -10.58 7.37
N GLY A 57 6.76 -11.46 7.15
CA GLY A 57 6.89 -12.22 5.90
C GLY A 57 7.23 -11.40 4.67
N SER A 58 7.70 -10.16 4.84
CA SER A 58 7.90 -9.19 3.76
C SER A 58 9.29 -8.57 3.84
N ALA A 59 9.99 -8.47 2.71
CA ALA A 59 11.29 -7.82 2.56
C ALA A 59 12.29 -8.22 3.66
N ARG A 60 12.62 -7.32 4.60
CA ARG A 60 13.63 -7.56 5.65
C ARG A 60 13.05 -8.21 6.91
N SER A 61 11.73 -8.31 7.06
CA SER A 61 11.09 -8.88 8.24
C SER A 61 10.98 -10.40 8.18
N GLU A 62 11.04 -11.03 9.35
CA GLU A 62 10.85 -12.47 9.50
C GLU A 62 9.41 -12.88 9.20
N GLY A 63 9.24 -14.17 8.88
CA GLY A 63 7.96 -14.82 8.60
C GLY A 63 8.15 -15.92 7.57
N ASP A 64 7.34 -16.95 7.67
CA ASP A 64 7.36 -18.17 6.86
C ASP A 64 5.94 -18.61 6.48
N GLU A 65 5.79 -19.80 5.90
CA GLU A 65 4.48 -20.31 5.45
C GLU A 65 3.47 -20.49 6.60
N GLU A 66 3.93 -20.76 7.82
CA GLU A 66 3.11 -21.01 9.00
C GLU A 66 2.80 -19.73 9.80
N THR A 67 3.39 -18.61 9.40
CA THR A 67 3.20 -17.32 10.06
C THR A 67 1.78 -16.80 9.84
N ASP A 68 1.15 -16.29 10.91
CA ASP A 68 -0.18 -15.68 10.84
C ASP A 68 -0.12 -14.34 10.09
N TYR A 69 -0.75 -14.32 8.91
CA TYR A 69 -0.93 -13.15 8.04
C TYR A 69 -2.37 -12.63 8.04
N SER A 70 -3.17 -12.91 9.07
CA SER A 70 -4.51 -12.33 9.19
C SER A 70 -4.46 -10.80 9.32
N ILE A 71 -5.53 -10.11 8.89
CA ILE A 71 -5.59 -8.65 9.00
C ILE A 71 -5.49 -8.22 10.47
N ASP A 72 -6.11 -8.95 11.39
CA ASP A 72 -6.00 -8.66 12.82
C ASP A 72 -4.55 -8.73 13.30
N ARG A 73 -3.79 -9.74 12.85
CA ARG A 73 -2.40 -9.90 13.23
C ARG A 73 -1.51 -8.77 12.70
N LEU A 74 -1.70 -8.34 11.45
CA LEU A 74 -0.98 -7.20 10.87
C LEU A 74 -1.30 -5.89 11.60
N VAL A 75 -2.57 -5.71 11.99
CA VAL A 75 -3.03 -4.58 12.81
C VAL A 75 -2.39 -4.59 14.20
N GLU A 76 -2.28 -5.76 14.83
CA GLU A 76 -1.63 -5.90 16.14
C GLU A 76 -0.12 -5.61 16.07
N ASP A 77 0.56 -5.95 14.98
CA ASP A 77 1.98 -5.61 14.79
C ASP A 77 2.20 -4.10 14.83
N MET A 78 1.35 -3.34 14.15
CA MET A 78 1.42 -1.88 14.18
C MET A 78 1.27 -1.34 15.61
N GLU A 79 0.33 -1.90 16.38
CA GLU A 79 0.13 -1.49 17.78
C GLU A 79 1.31 -1.86 18.67
N GLU A 80 1.89 -3.04 18.47
CA GLU A 80 3.08 -3.50 19.20
C GLU A 80 4.31 -2.64 18.87
N ILE A 81 4.53 -2.30 17.60
CA ILE A 81 5.58 -1.37 17.17
C ILE A 81 5.39 -0.03 17.87
N ARG A 82 4.18 0.56 17.82
CA ARG A 82 3.88 1.86 18.45
C ARG A 82 4.26 1.87 19.93
N LYS A 83 3.83 0.84 20.66
CA LYS A 83 4.07 0.69 22.10
C LYS A 83 5.56 0.50 22.41
N LYS A 84 6.27 -0.35 21.63
CA LYS A 84 7.71 -0.59 21.80
C LYS A 84 8.55 0.65 21.52
N LEU A 85 8.11 1.50 20.60
CA LEU A 85 8.73 2.80 20.32
C LEU A 85 8.38 3.88 21.36
N GLY A 86 7.48 3.59 22.32
CA GLY A 86 7.04 4.56 23.32
C GLY A 86 6.21 5.71 22.74
N ILE A 87 5.58 5.51 21.58
CA ILE A 87 4.83 6.56 20.88
C ILE A 87 3.38 6.56 21.37
N SER A 88 2.90 7.69 21.92
CA SER A 88 1.53 7.78 22.46
C SER A 88 0.47 7.85 21.36
N LYS A 89 0.69 8.69 20.35
CA LYS A 89 -0.08 8.79 19.12
C LYS A 89 0.85 9.06 17.94
N TRP A 90 0.40 8.70 16.75
CA TRP A 90 1.13 8.91 15.51
C TRP A 90 0.21 9.15 14.33
N ILE A 91 0.81 9.57 13.22
CA ILE A 91 0.19 9.55 11.90
C ILE A 91 0.37 8.15 11.31
N VAL A 92 -0.65 7.66 10.63
CA VAL A 92 -0.56 6.44 9.82
C VAL A 92 -0.63 6.84 8.37
N MET A 93 0.38 6.47 7.60
CA MET A 93 0.42 6.64 6.15
C MET A 93 0.44 5.28 5.49
N ALA A 94 -0.38 5.07 4.47
CA ALA A 94 -0.48 3.80 3.79
C ALA A 94 -0.46 3.95 2.28
N HIS A 95 0.09 2.95 1.60
CA HIS A 95 0.08 2.84 0.15
C HIS A 95 -0.51 1.52 -0.33
N SER A 96 -1.25 1.54 -1.43
CA SER A 96 -1.80 0.34 -2.08
C SER A 96 -2.56 -0.58 -1.09
N PHE A 97 -2.22 -1.87 -1.05
CA PHE A 97 -2.76 -2.85 -0.10
C PHE A 97 -2.64 -2.43 1.37
N GLY A 98 -1.61 -1.66 1.74
CA GLY A 98 -1.45 -1.12 3.08
C GLY A 98 -2.66 -0.33 3.57
N GLY A 99 -3.50 0.21 2.66
CA GLY A 99 -4.75 0.87 3.02
C GLY A 99 -5.76 -0.04 3.71
N ILE A 100 -5.84 -1.32 3.34
CA ILE A 100 -6.69 -2.30 4.02
C ILE A 100 -6.23 -2.42 5.48
N ILE A 101 -4.93 -2.60 5.70
CA ILE A 101 -4.35 -2.76 7.04
C ILE A 101 -4.53 -1.48 7.86
N ALA A 102 -4.15 -0.33 7.31
CA ALA A 102 -4.21 0.95 8.00
C ALA A 102 -5.64 1.36 8.36
N THR A 103 -6.61 1.04 7.50
CA THR A 103 -8.04 1.33 7.76
C THR A 103 -8.58 0.41 8.85
N ASN A 104 -8.19 -0.87 8.88
CA ASN A 104 -8.55 -1.77 9.97
C ASN A 104 -7.87 -1.36 11.29
N TYR A 105 -6.61 -0.89 11.24
CA TYR A 105 -5.91 -0.33 12.40
C TYR A 105 -6.63 0.93 12.92
N ALA A 106 -7.05 1.84 12.04
CA ALA A 106 -7.81 3.02 12.44
C ALA A 106 -9.19 2.71 13.02
N ASN A 107 -9.86 1.67 12.54
CA ASN A 107 -11.13 1.21 13.12
C ASN A 107 -10.95 0.60 14.52
N LYS A 108 -9.83 -0.11 14.77
CA LYS A 108 -9.56 -0.78 16.05
C LYS A 108 -8.90 0.14 17.09
N TYR A 109 -7.98 0.99 16.65
CA TYR A 109 -7.08 1.79 17.48
C TYR A 109 -7.15 3.29 17.10
N GLY A 110 -8.31 3.81 16.72
CA GLY A 110 -8.48 5.20 16.31
C GLY A 110 -7.99 6.24 17.34
N GLU A 111 -8.01 5.92 18.63
CA GLU A 111 -7.48 6.80 19.69
C GLU A 111 -5.95 6.97 19.64
N ALA A 112 -5.23 6.00 19.06
CA ALA A 112 -3.78 6.02 18.90
C ALA A 112 -3.33 6.79 17.63
N ILE A 113 -4.27 7.28 16.83
CA ILE A 113 -3.99 7.91 15.54
C ILE A 113 -4.39 9.38 15.58
N ASP A 114 -3.45 10.26 15.22
CA ASP A 114 -3.75 11.69 15.07
C ASP A 114 -4.36 11.98 13.71
N LYS A 115 -3.78 11.41 12.64
CA LYS A 115 -4.24 11.57 11.26
C LYS A 115 -3.95 10.31 10.44
N LEU A 116 -4.81 10.02 9.46
CA LEU A 116 -4.64 8.94 8.49
C LEU A 116 -4.39 9.51 7.10
N ILE A 117 -3.36 9.03 6.41
CA ILE A 117 -3.01 9.40 5.04
C ILE A 117 -3.07 8.15 4.17
N LEU A 118 -3.93 8.18 3.15
CA LEU A 118 -4.16 7.08 2.22
C LEU A 118 -3.67 7.50 0.83
N LEU A 119 -2.51 7.00 0.42
CA LEU A 119 -1.87 7.31 -0.86
C LEU A 119 -2.09 6.15 -1.84
N ASN A 120 -2.88 6.33 -2.90
CA ASN A 120 -3.13 5.30 -3.92
C ASN A 120 -3.50 3.94 -3.32
N VAL A 121 -4.38 3.92 -2.34
CA VAL A 121 -4.71 2.70 -1.60
C VAL A 121 -5.86 1.92 -2.23
N THR A 122 -5.87 0.62 -1.97
CA THR A 122 -7.06 -0.20 -2.14
C THR A 122 -7.71 -0.47 -0.79
N LEU A 123 -9.04 -0.63 -0.82
CA LEU A 123 -9.89 -1.15 0.25
C LEU A 123 -10.76 -2.32 -0.24
N SER A 124 -10.55 -2.77 -1.48
CA SER A 124 -11.29 -3.84 -2.14
C SER A 124 -10.43 -4.35 -3.29
N MET A 125 -9.71 -5.45 -3.06
CA MET A 125 -8.85 -6.04 -4.09
C MET A 125 -9.66 -6.46 -5.32
N GLU A 126 -10.91 -6.87 -5.14
CA GLU A 126 -11.81 -7.20 -6.24
C GLU A 126 -12.01 -6.01 -7.20
N ASP A 127 -12.23 -4.81 -6.67
CA ASP A 127 -12.43 -3.63 -7.51
C ASP A 127 -11.12 -3.18 -8.18
N SER A 128 -9.99 -3.36 -7.49
CA SER A 128 -8.67 -3.19 -8.09
C SER A 128 -8.43 -4.18 -9.24
N PHE A 129 -8.83 -5.45 -9.10
CA PHE A 129 -8.75 -6.42 -10.19
C PHE A 129 -9.67 -6.06 -11.36
N LYS A 130 -10.87 -5.52 -11.11
CA LYS A 130 -11.76 -5.02 -12.17
C LYS A 130 -11.12 -3.85 -12.94
N SER A 131 -10.48 -2.91 -12.24
CA SER A 131 -9.69 -1.85 -12.86
C SER A 131 -8.60 -2.42 -13.76
N GLN A 132 -7.79 -3.35 -13.24
CA GLN A 132 -6.71 -3.98 -13.99
C GLN A 132 -7.22 -4.77 -15.20
N ILE A 133 -8.35 -5.47 -15.09
CA ILE A 133 -9.02 -6.12 -16.23
C ILE A 133 -9.38 -5.07 -17.29
N TYR A 134 -10.05 -3.99 -16.90
CA TYR A 134 -10.55 -2.98 -17.83
C TYR A 134 -9.41 -2.26 -18.56
N HIS A 135 -8.44 -1.74 -17.82
CA HIS A 135 -7.31 -1.01 -18.39
C HIS A 135 -6.31 -1.94 -19.08
N GLY A 136 -6.05 -3.12 -18.51
CA GLY A 136 -5.16 -4.13 -19.08
C GLY A 136 -5.69 -4.68 -20.40
N SER A 137 -7.01 -4.87 -20.53
CA SER A 137 -7.60 -5.32 -21.80
C SER A 137 -7.34 -4.36 -22.95
N LYS A 138 -7.30 -3.04 -22.67
CA LYS A 138 -7.00 -2.01 -23.69
C LYS A 138 -5.57 -2.04 -24.20
N LEU A 139 -4.68 -2.75 -23.51
CA LEU A 139 -3.28 -2.93 -23.90
C LEU A 139 -3.04 -4.20 -24.72
N LEU A 140 -4.07 -5.04 -24.89
CA LEU A 140 -4.03 -6.29 -25.64
C LEU A 140 -4.76 -6.14 -26.98
N SER A 141 -4.33 -6.90 -27.98
CA SER A 141 -5.01 -6.97 -29.27
C SER A 141 -6.34 -7.74 -29.17
N GLU A 142 -7.24 -7.54 -30.15
CA GLU A 142 -8.50 -8.27 -30.21
C GLU A 142 -8.33 -9.80 -30.21
N ASN A 143 -7.28 -10.31 -30.88
CA ASN A 143 -7.02 -11.75 -30.95
C ASN A 143 -6.59 -12.31 -29.59
N GLU A 144 -5.76 -11.57 -28.86
CA GLU A 144 -5.37 -11.93 -27.49
C GLU A 144 -6.60 -11.96 -26.58
N LEU A 145 -7.48 -10.97 -26.66
CA LEU A 145 -8.71 -10.93 -25.87
C LEU A 145 -9.68 -12.07 -26.22
N LYS A 146 -9.84 -12.40 -27.51
CA LYS A 146 -10.69 -13.52 -27.96
C LYS A 146 -10.19 -14.88 -27.45
N SER A 147 -8.87 -15.02 -27.22
CA SER A 147 -8.27 -16.24 -26.67
C SER A 147 -8.49 -16.44 -25.16
N ILE A 148 -9.02 -15.44 -24.47
CA ILE A 148 -9.27 -15.53 -23.02
C ILE A 148 -10.58 -16.28 -22.82
N GLU A 149 -10.48 -17.57 -22.51
CA GLU A 149 -11.61 -18.37 -22.06
C GLU A 149 -11.90 -18.06 -20.59
N VAL A 150 -13.15 -17.79 -20.24
CA VAL A 150 -13.51 -17.25 -18.92
C VAL A 150 -14.52 -18.16 -18.22
N LYS A 151 -14.17 -18.68 -17.04
CA LYS A 151 -15.14 -19.31 -16.11
C LYS A 151 -15.37 -18.45 -14.87
N SER A 152 -14.43 -17.56 -14.53
CA SER A 152 -14.58 -16.55 -13.48
C SER A 152 -13.83 -15.24 -13.78
N TYR A 153 -14.19 -14.17 -13.08
CA TYR A 153 -13.47 -12.90 -13.20
C TYR A 153 -12.00 -13.01 -12.72
N MET A 154 -11.71 -13.88 -11.74
CA MET A 154 -10.36 -14.13 -11.25
C MET A 154 -9.49 -14.78 -12.32
N GLU A 155 -10.00 -15.79 -13.01
CA GLU A 155 -9.30 -16.40 -14.16
C GLU A 155 -9.08 -15.38 -15.28
N LYS A 156 -10.07 -14.49 -15.52
CA LYS A 156 -9.93 -13.40 -16.50
C LYS A 156 -8.79 -12.47 -16.12
N TRP A 157 -8.76 -12.03 -14.86
CA TRP A 157 -7.73 -11.17 -14.32
C TRP A 157 -6.36 -11.83 -14.45
N GLN A 158 -6.22 -13.07 -14.00
CA GLN A 158 -4.96 -13.82 -14.09
C GLN A 158 -4.46 -13.92 -15.53
N GLN A 159 -5.33 -14.29 -16.47
CA GLN A 159 -4.97 -14.40 -17.88
C GLN A 159 -4.55 -13.07 -18.53
N ILE A 160 -5.19 -11.96 -18.16
CA ILE A 160 -4.79 -10.63 -18.64
C ILE A 160 -3.43 -10.25 -18.04
N VAL A 161 -3.28 -10.36 -16.73
CA VAL A 161 -2.04 -10.00 -16.03
C VAL A 161 -0.86 -10.82 -16.54
N THR A 162 -1.01 -12.14 -16.68
CA THR A 162 0.05 -13.01 -17.26
C THR A 162 0.49 -12.52 -18.63
N ARG A 163 -0.44 -12.22 -19.55
CA ARG A 163 -0.09 -11.70 -20.89
C ARG A 163 0.62 -10.35 -20.83
N LEU A 164 0.22 -9.46 -19.93
CA LEU A 164 0.89 -8.16 -19.75
C LEU A 164 2.31 -8.33 -19.21
N ILE A 165 2.53 -9.29 -18.30
CA ILE A 165 3.85 -9.63 -17.76
C ILE A 165 4.74 -10.25 -18.85
N GLU A 166 4.24 -11.23 -19.60
CA GLU A 166 4.98 -11.90 -20.69
C GLU A 166 5.42 -10.91 -21.79
N LYS A 167 4.64 -9.84 -21.99
CA LYS A 167 4.93 -8.77 -22.95
C LYS A 167 5.75 -7.63 -22.36
N ASP A 168 6.12 -7.70 -21.08
CA ASP A 168 6.83 -6.65 -20.34
C ASP A 168 6.12 -5.28 -20.39
N ILE A 169 4.78 -5.28 -20.31
CA ILE A 169 3.94 -4.06 -20.35
C ILE A 169 3.00 -3.93 -19.14
N PHE A 170 3.09 -4.84 -18.16
CA PHE A 170 2.31 -4.75 -16.92
C PHE A 170 2.57 -3.44 -16.16
N TYR A 171 3.81 -2.91 -16.25
CA TYR A 171 4.18 -1.64 -15.64
C TYR A 171 3.25 -0.49 -16.06
N LYS A 172 2.64 -0.53 -17.26
CA LYS A 172 1.75 0.54 -17.76
C LYS A 172 0.49 0.73 -16.89
N LEU A 173 0.13 -0.26 -16.09
CA LEU A 173 -0.95 -0.12 -15.12
C LEU A 173 -0.54 0.70 -13.89
N GLN A 174 0.74 0.68 -13.54
CA GLN A 174 1.27 1.21 -12.27
C GLN A 174 2.15 2.45 -12.43
N TYR A 175 2.88 2.57 -13.53
CA TYR A 175 3.93 3.56 -13.75
C TYR A 175 3.69 4.33 -15.03
N LYS A 176 3.96 5.64 -14.99
CA LYS A 176 3.87 6.54 -16.15
C LYS A 176 4.94 6.23 -17.18
N GLU A 177 6.15 5.99 -16.70
CA GLU A 177 7.34 5.73 -17.52
C GLU A 177 7.98 4.40 -17.11
N TYR A 178 8.55 3.70 -18.08
CA TYR A 178 9.26 2.44 -17.83
C TYR A 178 10.47 2.60 -16.90
N ASP A 179 11.16 3.74 -16.98
CA ASP A 179 12.31 4.05 -16.11
C ASP A 179 11.91 4.12 -14.63
N ASN A 180 10.67 4.51 -14.31
CA ASN A 180 10.19 4.51 -12.92
C ASN A 180 10.05 3.09 -12.37
N PHE A 181 9.55 2.17 -13.21
CA PHE A 181 9.49 0.75 -12.87
C PHE A 181 10.89 0.16 -12.67
N LEU A 182 11.86 0.51 -13.53
CA LEU A 182 13.24 0.05 -13.38
C LEU A 182 13.90 0.58 -12.10
N LYS A 183 13.74 1.87 -11.79
CA LYS A 183 14.26 2.49 -10.56
C LYS A 183 13.72 1.80 -9.31
N LEU A 184 12.41 1.53 -9.27
CA LEU A 184 11.83 0.84 -8.13
C LEU A 184 12.44 -0.56 -7.98
N ARG A 185 12.50 -1.34 -9.07
CA ARG A 185 13.12 -2.66 -9.03
C ARG A 185 14.59 -2.64 -8.61
N GLU A 186 15.34 -1.63 -9.03
CA GLU A 186 16.74 -1.44 -8.62
C GLU A 186 16.83 -1.28 -7.09
N VAL A 187 15.96 -0.45 -6.50
CA VAL A 187 15.89 -0.29 -5.03
C VAL A 187 15.49 -1.58 -4.35
N SER A 188 14.42 -2.26 -4.78
CA SER A 188 13.97 -3.50 -4.16
C SER A 188 15.05 -4.60 -4.20
N ASN A 189 15.83 -4.66 -5.30
CA ASN A 189 16.92 -5.62 -5.48
C ASN A 189 18.14 -5.37 -4.57
N THR A 190 18.23 -4.23 -3.89
CA THR A 190 19.27 -3.98 -2.88
C THR A 190 18.99 -4.69 -1.54
N VAL A 191 17.82 -5.30 -1.39
CA VAL A 191 17.49 -6.12 -0.22
C VAL A 191 18.07 -7.53 -0.42
N ASP A 192 19.18 -7.83 0.25
CA ASP A 192 19.95 -9.08 0.10
C ASP A 192 19.14 -10.38 0.27
N SER A 193 18.10 -10.36 1.10
CA SER A 193 17.26 -11.53 1.39
C SER A 193 15.80 -11.12 1.50
N PHE A 194 15.20 -10.81 0.35
CA PHE A 194 13.81 -10.39 0.26
C PHE A 194 12.87 -11.55 0.65
N ASN A 195 12.16 -11.39 1.77
CA ASN A 195 11.12 -12.31 2.19
C ASN A 195 9.83 -12.05 1.41
N ALA A 196 9.33 -13.07 0.72
CA ALA A 196 8.09 -13.00 -0.07
C ALA A 196 6.97 -13.91 0.48
N SER A 197 7.13 -14.42 1.71
CA SER A 197 6.18 -15.38 2.30
C SER A 197 4.75 -14.83 2.39
N MET A 198 4.60 -13.55 2.77
CA MET A 198 3.30 -12.90 2.79
C MET A 198 2.73 -12.70 1.38
N ALA A 199 3.58 -12.30 0.42
CA ALA A 199 3.17 -12.10 -0.98
C ALA A 199 2.64 -13.40 -1.60
N ASN A 200 3.35 -14.51 -1.37
CA ASN A 200 3.01 -15.84 -1.87
C ASN A 200 1.64 -16.34 -1.36
N GLN A 201 1.19 -15.85 -0.20
CA GLN A 201 -0.10 -16.20 0.39
C GLN A 201 -1.18 -15.12 0.20
N GLY A 202 -0.85 -14.01 -0.44
CA GLY A 202 -1.74 -12.85 -0.53
C GLY A 202 -3.07 -13.14 -1.21
N LEU A 203 -3.05 -13.85 -2.34
CA LEU A 203 -4.26 -14.19 -3.10
C LEU A 203 -5.06 -15.35 -2.50
N SER A 204 -4.45 -16.19 -1.65
CA SER A 204 -5.15 -17.27 -0.94
C SER A 204 -5.77 -16.79 0.37
N ASN A 205 -5.34 -15.65 0.90
CA ASN A 205 -5.92 -15.05 2.08
C ASN A 205 -7.28 -14.39 1.79
N LYS A 206 -8.36 -15.06 2.22
CA LYS A 206 -9.74 -14.60 2.03
C LYS A 206 -10.03 -13.25 2.70
N GLU A 207 -9.29 -12.87 3.73
CA GLU A 207 -9.48 -11.56 4.37
C GLU A 207 -9.02 -10.41 3.49
N TYR A 208 -8.01 -10.64 2.65
CA TYR A 208 -7.47 -9.62 1.75
C TYR A 208 -8.43 -9.33 0.59
N LEU A 209 -9.30 -10.28 0.27
CA LEU A 209 -10.30 -10.17 -0.79
C LEU A 209 -11.64 -9.61 -0.29
N LYS A 210 -11.79 -9.29 1.00
CA LYS A 210 -13.00 -8.65 1.52
C LYS A 210 -13.08 -7.19 1.05
N ASN A 211 -14.31 -6.68 0.97
CA ASN A 211 -14.57 -5.28 0.76
C ASN A 211 -14.58 -4.53 2.11
N TYR A 212 -13.75 -3.51 2.24
CA TYR A 212 -13.60 -2.71 3.46
C TYR A 212 -14.18 -1.28 3.34
N PHE A 213 -14.93 -0.94 2.30
CA PHE A 213 -15.48 0.43 2.16
C PHE A 213 -16.38 0.82 3.33
N ASP A 214 -17.24 -0.08 3.81
CA ASP A 214 -18.19 0.23 4.88
C ASP A 214 -17.55 0.54 6.22
N ILE A 215 -16.33 0.06 6.47
CA ILE A 215 -15.62 0.34 7.72
C ILE A 215 -15.24 1.84 7.83
N THR A 216 -15.07 2.51 6.68
CA THR A 216 -14.63 3.92 6.63
C THR A 216 -15.64 4.85 7.30
N LYS A 217 -16.93 4.48 7.30
CA LYS A 217 -18.02 5.20 7.99
C LYS A 217 -17.78 5.38 9.50
N LYS A 218 -17.00 4.49 10.11
CA LYS A 218 -16.79 4.43 11.58
C LYS A 218 -15.52 5.19 12.02
N ILE A 219 -14.69 5.62 11.08
CA ILE A 219 -13.37 6.18 11.36
C ILE A 219 -13.46 7.71 11.40
N ASN A 220 -13.53 8.27 12.62
CA ASN A 220 -13.78 9.70 12.84
C ASN A 220 -12.53 10.57 12.89
N ILE A 221 -11.32 9.99 12.84
CA ILE A 221 -10.08 10.77 12.77
C ILE A 221 -9.99 11.56 11.44
N PRO A 222 -9.20 12.65 11.37
CA PRO A 222 -8.93 13.32 10.11
C PRO A 222 -8.26 12.36 9.11
N VAL A 223 -8.80 12.31 7.88
CA VAL A 223 -8.29 11.47 6.80
C VAL A 223 -7.91 12.33 5.59
N LEU A 224 -6.73 12.08 5.03
CA LEU A 224 -6.35 12.59 3.72
C LEU A 224 -6.27 11.43 2.74
N VAL A 225 -7.01 11.51 1.65
CA VAL A 225 -6.95 10.57 0.53
C VAL A 225 -6.24 11.26 -0.62
N ILE A 226 -5.13 10.68 -1.07
CA ILE A 226 -4.39 11.10 -2.26
C ILE A 226 -4.53 10.01 -3.31
N ALA A 227 -5.09 10.33 -4.47
CA ALA A 227 -5.31 9.36 -5.55
C ALA A 227 -4.73 9.86 -6.88
N GLY A 228 -4.14 8.94 -7.63
CA GLY A 228 -3.69 9.18 -9.01
C GLY A 228 -4.85 9.06 -9.98
N ASN A 229 -5.06 10.06 -10.84
CA ASN A 229 -6.10 10.03 -11.87
C ASN A 229 -5.87 8.98 -12.98
N GLU A 230 -4.69 8.36 -13.03
CA GLU A 230 -4.31 7.32 -13.97
C GLU A 230 -3.81 6.04 -13.27
N ASP A 231 -4.11 5.89 -11.98
CA ASP A 231 -3.78 4.68 -11.21
C ASP A 231 -4.68 3.52 -11.64
N TYR A 232 -4.18 2.71 -12.57
CA TYR A 232 -4.92 1.53 -13.04
C TYR A 232 -4.63 0.29 -12.21
N ALA A 233 -3.71 0.38 -11.24
CA ALA A 233 -3.37 -0.71 -10.34
C ALA A 233 -4.45 -0.92 -9.28
N VAL A 234 -4.90 0.16 -8.62
CA VAL A 234 -6.05 0.09 -7.69
C VAL A 234 -7.34 0.58 -8.33
N GLY A 235 -7.26 1.47 -9.31
CA GLY A 235 -8.40 2.10 -9.98
C GLY A 235 -8.43 3.61 -9.74
N PRO A 236 -8.57 4.44 -10.79
CA PRO A 236 -8.51 5.89 -10.65
C PRO A 236 -9.68 6.42 -9.80
N ASP A 237 -10.83 5.75 -9.86
CA ASP A 237 -12.05 6.12 -9.15
C ASP A 237 -12.26 5.30 -7.86
N HIS A 238 -11.26 4.49 -7.45
CA HIS A 238 -11.40 3.58 -6.29
C HIS A 238 -11.75 4.34 -5.00
N HIS A 239 -11.18 5.55 -4.86
CA HIS A 239 -11.36 6.46 -3.74
C HIS A 239 -12.79 7.02 -3.61
N GLU A 240 -13.61 6.98 -4.68
CA GLU A 240 -15.00 7.49 -4.64
C GLU A 240 -15.90 6.65 -3.73
N ASN A 241 -15.51 5.41 -3.44
CA ASN A 241 -16.22 4.53 -2.51
C ASN A 241 -15.88 4.81 -1.04
N PHE A 242 -14.92 5.71 -0.76
CA PHE A 242 -14.50 6.00 0.60
C PHE A 242 -15.44 7.03 1.21
N ILE A 243 -15.90 6.78 2.44
CA ILE A 243 -16.96 7.55 3.09
C ILE A 243 -16.61 7.83 4.54
N PHE A 244 -15.36 8.21 4.76
CA PHE A 244 -14.87 8.72 6.04
C PHE A 244 -15.58 10.03 6.40
N PRO A 245 -16.09 10.18 7.64
CA PRO A 245 -16.74 11.41 8.09
C PRO A 245 -15.90 12.68 7.94
N ASN A 246 -14.57 12.57 8.11
CA ASN A 246 -13.64 13.69 8.12
C ASN A 246 -12.53 13.55 7.06
N MET A 247 -12.89 13.21 5.81
CA MET A 247 -11.92 13.13 4.71
C MET A 247 -11.73 14.42 3.93
N LYS A 248 -10.48 14.64 3.50
CA LYS A 248 -10.12 15.50 2.38
C LYS A 248 -9.58 14.62 1.26
N ILE A 249 -10.00 14.88 0.03
CA ILE A 249 -9.53 14.15 -1.16
C ILE A 249 -8.68 15.09 -2.01
N LYS A 250 -7.53 14.60 -2.47
CA LYS A 250 -6.67 15.25 -3.43
C LYS A 250 -6.38 14.29 -4.58
N ILE A 251 -6.83 14.68 -5.78
CA ILE A 251 -6.47 13.98 -7.02
C ILE A 251 -5.22 14.63 -7.59
N ILE A 252 -4.22 13.82 -7.91
CA ILE A 252 -2.94 14.22 -8.48
C ILE A 252 -2.78 13.54 -9.84
N SER A 253 -2.17 14.26 -10.80
CA SER A 253 -1.93 13.71 -12.13
C SER A 253 -0.85 12.65 -12.08
N GLY A 254 -1.19 11.36 -12.16
CA GLY A 254 -0.21 10.28 -12.13
C GLY A 254 -0.84 8.92 -11.87
N LYS A 255 0.01 7.91 -11.81
CA LYS A 255 -0.38 6.51 -11.67
C LYS A 255 -0.25 6.07 -10.21
N HIS A 256 0.22 4.85 -9.99
CA HIS A 256 0.18 4.19 -8.69
C HIS A 256 1.27 4.68 -7.73
N MET A 257 2.41 5.10 -8.29
CA MET A 257 3.59 5.51 -7.51
C MET A 257 3.71 7.03 -7.43
N LEU A 258 2.65 7.71 -6.99
CA LEU A 258 2.63 9.18 -6.95
C LEU A 258 3.79 9.79 -6.15
N TYR A 259 4.26 9.11 -5.11
CA TYR A 259 5.38 9.59 -4.30
C TYR A 259 6.70 9.70 -5.07
N MET A 260 6.86 8.98 -6.19
CA MET A 260 8.00 9.17 -7.10
C MET A 260 7.62 9.99 -8.34
N GLU A 261 6.38 9.88 -8.83
CA GLU A 261 5.94 10.53 -10.07
C GLU A 261 5.62 12.02 -9.91
N ASN A 262 5.15 12.42 -8.72
CA ASN A 262 4.76 13.79 -8.38
C ASN A 262 5.19 14.15 -6.95
N LYS A 263 6.46 13.88 -6.65
CA LYS A 263 7.06 14.00 -5.30
C LYS A 263 6.73 15.33 -4.61
N GLU A 264 6.90 16.45 -5.30
CA GLU A 264 6.68 17.79 -4.73
C GLU A 264 5.21 18.06 -4.37
N GLU A 265 4.27 17.67 -5.24
CA GLU A 265 2.85 17.87 -4.95
C GLU A 265 2.38 16.95 -3.81
N VAL A 266 2.81 15.68 -3.81
CA VAL A 266 2.52 14.74 -2.72
C VAL A 266 3.06 15.27 -1.39
N LYS A 267 4.33 15.70 -1.36
CA LYS A 267 4.96 16.32 -0.17
C LYS A 267 4.19 17.54 0.31
N SER A 268 3.87 18.47 -0.58
CA SER A 268 3.16 19.71 -0.25
C SER A 268 1.77 19.44 0.34
N VAL A 269 1.02 18.51 -0.25
CA VAL A 269 -0.32 18.13 0.22
C VAL A 269 -0.26 17.48 1.59
N ILE A 270 0.70 16.56 1.81
CA ILE A 270 0.95 15.94 3.12
C ILE A 270 1.31 17.01 4.15
N GLU A 271 2.26 17.88 3.85
CA GLU A 271 2.71 18.93 4.76
C GLU A 271 1.55 19.87 5.16
N ALA A 272 0.74 20.30 4.20
CA ALA A 272 -0.42 21.14 4.47
C ALA A 272 -1.44 20.43 5.37
N PHE A 273 -1.69 19.13 5.13
CA PHE A 273 -2.64 18.37 5.92
C PHE A 273 -2.19 18.18 7.36
N ILE A 274 -0.90 17.86 7.59
CA ILE A 274 -0.40 17.64 8.95
C ILE A 274 -0.37 18.92 9.79
N ARG A 275 -0.22 20.09 9.15
CA ARG A 275 -0.27 21.40 9.81
C ARG A 275 -1.68 21.92 10.08
N SER A 276 -2.70 21.37 9.42
CA SER A 276 -4.11 21.80 9.56
C SER A 276 -4.83 21.26 10.79
#